data_AF-D7LV73-F1
#
_entry.id   AF-D7LV73-F1
#
_cell.length_a   1.000
_cell.length_b   1.000
_cell.length_c   1.000
_cell.angle_alpha   90.00
_cell.angle_beta   90.00
_cell.angle_gamma   90.00
#
_symmetry.space_group_name_H-M   'P 1'
#
loop_
_entity.id
_entity.type
_entity.pdbx_description
1 polymer ?
#
loop_
_entity_poly.entity_id
_entity_poly.type
_entity_poly.pdbx_seq_one_letter_code
_entity_poly.pdbx_strand_id
1 'polypeptide(L)'
;MASITNSHFILLFLISSTFIVFTLALDFSDVAAEAPDGFLPLAKKHVVIRNTVENGEELNIHCKSSEDDLGHIHLKHGHTWDFRFHVNMSKSTKFRCHFWWYAGGTDYFNYWFDIFKVSRDDKPSGRYPVCKECIWELNQYGSEDIICRINRDGSDPWCFTMDDKP
;
A
#
# COMPACT_ATOMS: atom_id res chain seq x y z
N MET A 1 -7.48 -20.37 61.94
CA MET A 1 -8.58 -19.64 61.27
C MET A 1 -8.05 -18.25 60.93
N ALA A 2 -7.79 -17.95 59.66
CA ALA A 2 -7.34 -16.63 59.24
C ALA A 2 -8.56 -15.69 59.14
N SER A 3 -8.55 -14.58 59.87
CA SER A 3 -9.61 -13.58 59.86
C SER A 3 -9.33 -12.56 58.77
N ILE A 4 -10.25 -12.43 57.80
CA ILE A 4 -10.20 -11.42 56.74
C ILE A 4 -10.58 -10.07 57.37
N THR A 5 -9.67 -9.10 57.32
CA THR A 5 -9.90 -7.75 57.86
C THR A 5 -10.70 -6.88 56.88
N ASN A 6 -11.34 -5.82 57.38
CA ASN A 6 -12.10 -4.86 56.54
C ASN A 6 -11.27 -4.26 55.39
N SER A 7 -9.95 -4.15 55.57
CA SER A 7 -9.02 -3.67 54.53
C SER A 7 -8.95 -4.63 53.33
N HIS A 8 -9.03 -5.95 53.56
CA HIS A 8 -9.06 -6.94 52.49
C HIS A 8 -10.35 -6.87 51.67
N PHE A 9 -11.50 -6.60 52.32
CA PHE A 9 -12.77 -6.42 51.60
C PHE A 9 -12.74 -5.19 50.70
N ILE A 10 -12.13 -4.08 51.15
CA ILE A 10 -11.98 -2.87 50.34
C ILE A 10 -11.07 -3.13 49.14
N LEU A 11 -9.93 -3.82 49.35
CA LEU A 11 -9.01 -4.15 48.27
C LEU A 11 -9.66 -5.06 47.21
N LEU A 12 -10.42 -6.07 47.65
CA LEU A 12 -11.16 -6.96 46.74
C LEU A 12 -12.23 -6.20 45.94
N PHE A 13 -12.88 -5.22 46.56
CA PHE A 13 -13.87 -4.37 45.89
C PHE A 13 -13.22 -3.46 44.83
N LEU A 14 -12.04 -2.89 45.12
CA LEU A 14 -11.27 -2.09 44.17
C LEU A 14 -10.74 -2.93 42.99
N ILE A 15 -10.27 -4.15 43.26
CA ILE A 15 -9.83 -5.06 42.19
C ILE A 15 -11.02 -5.48 41.32
N SER A 16 -12.16 -5.84 41.93
CA SER A 16 -13.37 -6.20 41.19
C SER A 16 -13.88 -5.05 40.32
N SER A 17 -13.85 -3.81 40.82
CA SER A 17 -14.34 -2.66 40.07
C SER A 17 -13.43 -2.31 38.89
N THR A 18 -12.10 -2.43 39.04
CA THR A 18 -11.19 -2.23 37.90
C THR A 18 -11.33 -3.32 36.85
N PHE A 19 -11.53 -4.58 37.24
CA PHE A 19 -11.82 -5.67 36.30
C PHE A 19 -13.11 -5.42 35.51
N ILE A 20 -14.18 -4.95 36.16
CA ILE A 20 -15.45 -4.63 35.51
C ILE A 20 -15.28 -3.47 34.51
N VAL A 21 -14.56 -2.41 34.89
CA VAL A 21 -14.26 -1.29 33.98
C VAL A 21 -13.43 -1.75 32.78
N PHE A 22 -12.46 -2.65 32.99
CA PHE A 22 -11.63 -3.21 31.92
C PHE A 22 -12.45 -4.08 30.96
N THR A 23 -13.37 -4.92 31.48
CA THR A 23 -14.26 -5.74 30.65
C THR A 23 -15.23 -4.90 29.81
N LEU A 24 -15.79 -3.82 30.39
CA LEU A 24 -16.66 -2.91 29.65
C LEU A 24 -15.90 -2.16 28.54
N ALA A 25 -14.65 -1.77 28.79
CA ALA A 25 -13.81 -1.13 27.77
C ALA A 25 -13.46 -2.06 26.60
N LEU A 26 -13.33 -3.37 26.85
CA LEU A 26 -13.12 -4.37 25.80
C LEU A 26 -14.38 -4.52 24.92
N ASP A 27 -15.58 -4.49 25.49
CA ASP A 27 -16.83 -4.55 24.71
C ASP A 27 -17.04 -3.29 23.83
N PHE A 28 -16.52 -2.13 24.22
CA PHE A 28 -16.54 -0.92 23.36
C PHE A 28 -15.56 -0.99 22.18
N SER A 29 -14.62 -1.93 22.18
CA SER A 29 -13.59 -2.04 21.14
C SER A 29 -14.09 -2.73 19.86
N ASP A 30 -15.26 -3.37 19.90
CA ASP A 30 -15.84 -4.10 18.75
C ASP A 30 -16.53 -3.19 17.71
N VAL A 31 -16.60 -1.88 17.95
CA VAL A 31 -16.87 -0.91 16.88
C VAL A 31 -15.56 -0.68 16.13
N ALA A 32 -15.34 -1.47 15.07
CA ALA A 32 -14.34 -1.19 14.05
C ALA A 32 -14.72 0.14 13.36
N ALA A 33 -14.32 1.26 13.96
CA ALA A 33 -14.29 2.53 13.27
C ALA A 33 -13.21 2.40 12.19
N GLU A 34 -13.63 2.11 10.95
CA GLU A 34 -12.74 2.28 9.80
C GLU A 34 -12.38 3.76 9.73
N ALA A 35 -11.19 4.10 10.21
CA ALA A 35 -10.68 5.45 10.03
C ALA A 35 -10.59 5.76 8.53
N PRO A 36 -10.84 7.02 8.14
CA PRO A 36 -10.71 7.42 6.74
C PRO A 36 -9.30 7.13 6.21
N ASP A 37 -9.24 6.64 4.97
CA ASP A 37 -7.99 6.22 4.33
C ASP A 37 -6.94 7.32 4.30
N GLY A 38 -5.67 6.95 4.54
CA GLY A 38 -4.53 7.86 4.62
C GLY A 38 -4.43 8.69 5.90
N PHE A 39 -5.40 8.59 6.81
CA PHE A 39 -5.32 9.22 8.11
C PHE A 39 -4.47 8.42 9.09
N LEU A 40 -4.58 7.09 9.10
CA LEU A 40 -3.86 6.24 10.05
C LEU A 40 -2.44 5.89 9.59
N PRO A 41 -1.45 5.83 10.50
CA PRO A 41 -0.24 5.04 10.26
C PRO A 41 -0.62 3.56 10.12
N LEU A 42 0.22 2.74 9.48
CA LEU A 42 -0.07 1.32 9.20
C LEU A 42 -1.27 1.08 8.28
N ALA A 43 -1.64 2.07 7.45
CA ALA A 43 -2.66 1.88 6.44
C ALA A 43 -2.27 0.71 5.50
N LYS A 44 -3.16 -0.27 5.36
CA LYS A 44 -2.97 -1.40 4.44
C LYS A 44 -3.10 -0.91 3.00
N LYS A 45 -2.15 -1.33 2.16
CA LYS A 45 -2.10 -1.00 0.74
C LYS A 45 -2.00 -2.25 -0.10
N HIS A 46 -2.57 -2.15 -1.29
CA HIS A 46 -2.53 -3.19 -2.32
C HIS A 46 -2.11 -2.55 -3.63
N VAL A 47 -0.93 -2.91 -4.12
CA VAL A 47 -0.44 -2.46 -5.42
C VAL A 47 -0.64 -3.58 -6.42
N VAL A 48 -1.22 -3.23 -7.56
CA VAL A 48 -1.53 -4.12 -8.67
C VAL A 48 -0.86 -3.55 -9.91
N ILE A 49 0.00 -4.32 -10.57
CA ILE A 49 0.66 -3.94 -11.81
C ILE A 49 0.18 -4.88 -12.91
N ARG A 50 -0.32 -4.30 -13.99
CA ARG A 50 -0.78 -5.01 -15.17
C ARG A 50 0.17 -4.76 -16.32
N ASN A 51 0.60 -5.83 -16.97
CA ASN A 51 1.39 -5.68 -18.17
C ASN A 51 0.47 -5.42 -19.37
N THR A 52 0.47 -4.17 -19.81
CA THR A 52 -0.27 -3.66 -20.97
C THR A 52 0.66 -3.03 -22.01
N VAL A 53 1.96 -3.35 -21.99
CA VAL A 53 2.92 -2.81 -22.97
C VAL A 53 2.47 -3.12 -24.39
N GLU A 54 2.50 -2.12 -25.27
CA GLU A 54 1.83 -2.19 -26.58
C GLU A 54 2.41 -3.26 -27.51
N ASN A 55 3.70 -3.54 -27.41
CA ASN A 55 4.38 -4.52 -28.26
C ASN A 55 4.13 -5.98 -27.83
N GLY A 56 3.33 -6.22 -26.79
CA GLY A 56 2.95 -7.56 -26.37
C GLY A 56 4.06 -8.33 -25.62
N GLU A 57 5.16 -7.67 -25.28
CA GLU A 57 6.32 -8.31 -24.68
C GLU A 57 6.16 -8.61 -23.20
N GLU A 58 7.01 -9.51 -22.70
CA GLU A 58 7.10 -9.79 -21.27
C GLU A 58 7.73 -8.60 -20.54
N LEU A 59 7.03 -8.13 -19.50
CA LEU A 59 7.47 -7.03 -18.66
C LEU A 59 8.25 -7.59 -17.47
N ASN A 60 9.50 -7.18 -17.35
CA ASN A 60 10.32 -7.49 -16.20
C ASN A 60 10.21 -6.36 -15.18
N ILE A 61 10.06 -6.73 -13.91
CA ILE A 61 9.80 -5.80 -12.82
C ILE A 61 10.73 -6.15 -11.66
N HIS A 62 11.39 -5.14 -11.10
CA HIS A 62 12.07 -5.25 -9.81
C HIS A 62 11.69 -4.07 -8.93
N CYS A 63 10.94 -4.34 -7.87
CA CYS A 63 10.46 -3.33 -6.93
C CYS A 63 11.15 -3.44 -5.57
N LYS A 64 11.55 -2.29 -5.02
CA LYS A 64 12.13 -2.22 -3.66
C LYS A 64 11.61 -1.01 -2.89
N SER A 65 11.50 -1.17 -1.58
CA SER A 65 11.34 -0.09 -0.62
C SER A 65 12.65 0.11 0.17
N SER A 66 12.62 0.92 1.23
CA SER A 66 13.75 1.01 2.17
C SER A 66 13.89 -0.23 3.05
N GLU A 67 12.82 -1.00 3.23
CA GLU A 67 12.73 -2.10 4.19
C GLU A 67 12.56 -3.47 3.50
N ASP A 68 11.98 -3.48 2.29
CA ASP A 68 11.58 -4.70 1.58
C ASP A 68 12.13 -4.69 0.15
N ASP A 69 12.62 -5.84 -0.29
CA ASP A 69 12.90 -6.12 -1.70
C ASP A 69 11.93 -7.21 -2.18
N LEU A 70 11.16 -6.91 -3.23
CA LEU A 70 10.14 -7.81 -3.77
C LEU A 70 10.71 -8.77 -4.83
N GLY A 71 12.00 -8.61 -5.17
CA GLY A 71 12.71 -9.45 -6.13
C GLY A 71 12.34 -9.16 -7.59
N HIS A 72 12.78 -10.06 -8.46
CA HIS A 72 12.60 -9.98 -9.91
C HIS A 72 11.35 -10.76 -10.34
N ILE A 73 10.46 -10.08 -11.05
CA ILE A 73 9.19 -10.63 -11.53
C ILE A 73 9.18 -10.55 -13.06
N HIS A 74 8.80 -11.66 -13.70
CA HIS A 74 8.61 -11.77 -15.13
C HIS A 74 7.10 -11.84 -15.39
N LEU A 75 6.53 -10.79 -15.99
CA LEU A 75 5.09 -10.62 -16.12
C LEU A 75 4.69 -10.66 -17.60
N LYS A 76 4.04 -11.74 -18.01
CA LYS A 76 3.52 -11.91 -19.38
C LYS A 76 2.52 -10.81 -19.75
N HIS A 77 2.43 -10.49 -21.04
CA HIS A 77 1.47 -9.51 -21.52
C HIS A 77 0.03 -9.93 -21.18
N GLY A 78 -0.78 -8.96 -20.73
CA GLY A 78 -2.15 -9.16 -20.25
C GLY A 78 -2.25 -9.76 -18.84
N HIS A 79 -1.13 -10.16 -18.21
CA HIS A 79 -1.14 -10.68 -16.84
C HIS A 79 -0.96 -9.57 -15.81
N THR A 80 -1.29 -9.92 -14.57
CA THR A 80 -1.20 -9.03 -13.41
C THR A 80 -0.27 -9.63 -12.35
N TRP A 81 0.51 -8.77 -11.71
CA TRP A 81 1.23 -9.09 -10.48
C TRP A 81 0.86 -8.08 -9.40
N ASP A 82 0.71 -8.55 -8.16
CA ASP A 82 0.28 -7.70 -7.05
C ASP A 82 1.00 -8.04 -5.75
N PHE A 83 1.07 -7.05 -4.86
CA PHE A 83 1.60 -7.22 -3.52
C PHE A 83 0.88 -6.31 -2.52
N ARG A 84 0.92 -6.70 -1.25
CA ARG A 84 0.26 -5.98 -0.15
C ARG A 84 1.27 -5.66 0.94
N PHE A 85 1.13 -4.50 1.54
CA PHE A 85 1.99 -4.03 2.63
C PHE A 85 1.23 -3.06 3.53
N HIS A 86 1.87 -2.64 4.63
CA HIS A 86 1.37 -1.57 5.49
C HIS A 86 2.32 -0.38 5.41
N VAL A 87 1.76 0.83 5.38
CA VAL A 87 2.56 2.07 5.47
C VAL A 87 3.26 2.12 6.82
N ASN A 88 4.55 2.44 6.84
CA ASN A 88 5.31 2.50 8.08
C ASN A 88 4.81 3.62 9.02
N MET A 89 5.17 3.52 10.31
CA MET A 89 4.72 4.46 11.34
C MET A 89 5.11 5.91 11.05
N SER A 90 6.23 6.13 10.35
CA SER A 90 6.74 7.45 9.97
C SER A 90 6.09 8.03 8.71
N LYS A 91 5.14 7.32 8.08
CA LYS A 91 4.46 7.74 6.84
C LYS A 91 5.44 8.11 5.71
N SER A 92 6.54 7.36 5.60
CA SER A 92 7.59 7.58 4.61
C SER A 92 7.70 6.45 3.57
N THR A 93 6.86 5.41 3.66
CA THR A 93 6.91 4.26 2.75
C THR A 93 6.89 4.68 1.29
N LYS A 94 7.83 4.11 0.53
CA LYS A 94 7.97 4.31 -0.91
C LYS A 94 8.46 3.02 -1.53
N PHE A 95 7.79 2.56 -2.58
CA PHE A 95 8.26 1.46 -3.42
C PHE A 95 8.67 2.04 -4.77
N ARG A 96 9.96 1.89 -5.12
CA ARG A 96 10.48 2.26 -6.42
C ARG A 96 10.76 1.00 -7.22
N CYS A 97 10.25 0.98 -8.44
CA CYS A 97 10.32 -0.16 -9.32
C CYS A 97 11.13 0.18 -10.56
N HIS A 98 11.95 -0.76 -10.99
CA HIS A 98 12.59 -0.81 -12.29
C HIS A 98 11.76 -1.70 -13.21
N PHE A 99 11.45 -1.20 -14.40
CA PHE A 99 10.67 -1.86 -15.44
C PHE A 99 11.52 -1.97 -16.69
N TRP A 100 11.61 -3.15 -17.28
CA TRP A 100 12.26 -3.31 -18.56
C TRP A 100 11.62 -4.39 -19.41
N TRP A 101 11.57 -4.15 -20.72
CA TRP A 101 11.03 -5.09 -21.70
C TRP A 101 11.74 -4.91 -23.03
N TYR A 102 11.62 -5.93 -23.88
CA TYR A 102 12.27 -5.96 -25.17
C TYR A 102 11.68 -4.87 -26.09
N ALA A 103 12.54 -4.06 -26.71
CA ALA A 103 12.14 -3.02 -27.66
C ALA A 103 12.21 -3.47 -29.11
N GLY A 104 12.97 -4.54 -29.39
CA GLY A 104 13.30 -5.00 -30.74
C GLY A 104 14.81 -5.04 -30.99
N GLY A 105 15.25 -5.96 -31.85
CA GLY A 105 16.67 -6.17 -32.16
C GLY A 105 17.50 -6.59 -30.94
N THR A 106 18.35 -5.69 -30.46
CA THR A 106 19.16 -5.87 -29.24
C THR A 106 18.77 -4.90 -28.12
N ASP A 107 17.74 -4.07 -28.35
CA ASP A 107 17.42 -2.95 -27.49
C ASP A 107 16.32 -3.31 -26.47
N TYR A 108 16.37 -2.64 -25.33
CA TYR A 108 15.42 -2.79 -24.24
C TYR A 108 14.96 -1.41 -23.77
N PHE A 109 13.67 -1.28 -23.52
CA PHE A 109 13.14 -0.15 -22.75
C PHE A 109 13.48 -0.37 -21.28
N ASN A 110 13.93 0.68 -20.59
CA ASN A 110 14.37 0.62 -19.18
C ASN A 110 13.92 1.87 -18.45
N TYR A 111 13.03 1.72 -17.48
CA TYR A 111 12.40 2.85 -16.80
C TYR A 111 12.23 2.60 -15.30
N TRP A 112 12.22 3.69 -14.53
CA TRP A 112 12.01 3.68 -13.09
C TRP A 112 10.77 4.46 -12.72
N PHE A 113 10.04 3.97 -11.72
CA PHE A 113 8.87 4.67 -11.22
C PHE A 113 8.61 4.36 -9.75
N ASP A 114 8.19 5.39 -9.00
CA ASP A 114 7.66 5.21 -7.65
C ASP A 114 6.24 4.64 -7.76
N ILE A 115 6.11 3.30 -7.81
CA ILE A 115 4.80 2.62 -7.93
C ILE A 115 3.89 2.90 -6.73
N PHE A 116 4.49 3.22 -5.59
CA PHE A 116 3.79 3.73 -4.43
C PHE A 116 4.65 4.75 -3.69
N LYS A 117 4.03 5.86 -3.29
CA LYS A 117 4.65 6.84 -2.40
C LYS A 117 3.60 7.48 -1.51
N VAL A 118 3.79 7.43 -0.20
CA VAL A 118 2.82 7.99 0.78
C VAL A 118 2.41 9.43 0.44
N SER A 119 3.38 10.28 0.05
CA SER A 119 3.10 11.68 -0.27
C SER A 119 2.14 11.88 -1.46
N ARG A 120 2.03 10.89 -2.35
CA ARG A 120 1.16 10.89 -3.53
C ARG A 120 -0.12 10.06 -3.30
N ASP A 121 0.02 8.84 -2.79
CA ASP A 121 -1.04 7.83 -2.82
C ASP A 121 -1.76 7.63 -1.48
N ASP A 122 -1.26 8.22 -0.40
CA ASP A 122 -1.80 8.05 0.95
C ASP A 122 -1.92 9.36 1.72
N LYS A 123 -2.27 10.44 0.98
CA LYS A 123 -2.49 11.78 1.54
C LYS A 123 -3.90 12.27 1.22
N PRO A 124 -4.82 12.34 2.21
CA PRO A 124 -6.19 12.80 1.98
C PRO A 124 -6.30 14.21 1.40
N SER A 125 -5.39 15.09 1.80
CA SER A 125 -5.27 16.47 1.28
C SER A 125 -4.32 16.58 0.08
N GLY A 126 -4.00 15.46 -0.57
CA GLY A 126 -3.14 15.40 -1.74
C GLY A 126 -3.85 15.83 -3.01
N ARG A 127 -3.07 16.09 -4.07
CA ARG A 127 -3.60 16.35 -5.42
C ARG A 127 -4.31 15.12 -6.00
N TYR A 128 -3.86 13.93 -5.62
CA TYR A 128 -4.38 12.66 -6.11
C TYR A 128 -5.20 11.99 -5.00
N PRO A 129 -6.29 11.28 -5.34
CA PRO A 129 -7.04 10.55 -4.34
C PRO A 129 -6.19 9.45 -3.70
N VAL A 130 -6.46 9.19 -2.43
CA VAL A 130 -5.85 8.08 -1.69
C VAL A 130 -6.23 6.77 -2.36
N CYS A 131 -5.24 5.92 -2.64
CA CYS A 131 -5.51 4.57 -3.12
C CYS A 131 -5.42 3.60 -1.93
N LYS A 132 -6.45 2.77 -1.73
CA LYS A 132 -6.33 1.53 -0.96
C LYS A 132 -5.77 0.42 -1.85
N GLU A 133 -6.32 0.34 -3.06
CA GLU A 133 -5.85 -0.47 -4.17
C GLU A 133 -5.33 0.47 -5.27
N CYS A 134 -4.04 0.39 -5.57
CA CYS A 134 -3.38 1.15 -6.64
C CYS A 134 -3.20 0.22 -7.84
N ILE A 135 -4.04 0.37 -8.86
CA ILE A 135 -3.93 -0.40 -10.11
C ILE A 135 -3.15 0.42 -11.12
N TRP A 136 -2.04 -0.14 -11.62
CA TRP A 136 -1.14 0.50 -12.57
C TRP A 136 -1.09 -0.29 -13.87
N GLU A 137 -1.23 0.40 -14.98
CA GLU A 137 -1.09 -0.11 -16.35
C GLU A 137 0.00 0.71 -17.05
N LEU A 138 0.90 0.02 -17.75
CA LEU A 138 1.89 0.67 -18.60
C LEU A 138 1.21 1.05 -19.91
N ASN A 139 1.33 2.30 -20.32
CA ASN A 139 0.71 2.79 -21.53
C ASN A 139 1.75 3.56 -22.35
N GLN A 140 1.66 3.53 -23.67
CA GLN A 140 2.41 4.46 -24.51
C GLN A 140 1.43 5.53 -24.98
N TYR A 141 1.74 6.79 -24.69
CA TYR A 141 0.97 7.90 -25.23
C TYR A 141 1.89 8.73 -26.12
N GLY A 142 1.82 8.48 -27.43
CA GLY A 142 2.73 9.10 -28.38
C GLY A 142 4.15 8.56 -28.23
N SER A 143 5.11 9.42 -27.88
CA SER A 143 6.54 9.08 -27.73
C SER A 143 7.02 9.08 -26.28
N GLU A 144 6.12 9.18 -25.31
CA GLU A 144 6.46 9.15 -23.89
C GLU A 144 5.99 7.83 -23.28
N ASP A 145 6.91 7.11 -22.64
CA ASP A 145 6.60 5.95 -21.82
C ASP A 145 5.98 6.42 -20.50
N ILE A 146 4.68 6.18 -20.37
CA ILE A 146 3.88 6.62 -19.23
C ILE A 146 3.31 5.42 -18.47
N ILE A 147 3.05 5.64 -17.20
CA ILE A 147 2.34 4.67 -16.36
C ILE A 147 1.12 5.32 -15.75
N CYS A 148 -0.01 4.64 -15.85
CA CYS A 148 -1.31 5.19 -15.51
C CYS A 148 -1.94 4.44 -14.35
N ARG A 149 -2.44 5.18 -13.37
CA ARG A 149 -3.25 4.65 -12.27
C ARG A 149 -4.70 4.58 -12.71
N ILE A 150 -5.21 3.37 -12.85
CA ILE A 150 -6.55 3.10 -13.36
C ILE A 150 -7.56 3.10 -12.22
N ASN A 151 -8.73 3.70 -12.46
CA ASN A 151 -9.86 3.65 -11.55
C ASN A 151 -10.85 2.57 -12.01
N ARG A 152 -11.34 1.74 -11.07
CA ARG A 152 -12.29 0.65 -11.39
C ARG A 152 -13.66 1.15 -11.88
N ASP A 153 -14.03 2.36 -11.52
CA ASP A 153 -15.28 3.00 -11.94
C ASP A 153 -15.23 3.48 -13.40
N GLY A 154 -14.07 3.34 -14.08
CA GLY A 154 -13.87 3.78 -15.45
C GLY A 154 -13.65 5.29 -15.58
N SER A 155 -13.49 6.01 -14.47
CA SER A 155 -13.10 7.42 -14.50
C SER A 155 -11.67 7.60 -15.01
N ASP A 156 -11.39 8.80 -15.52
CA ASP A 156 -10.12 9.13 -16.17
C ASP A 156 -8.90 8.72 -15.32
N PRO A 157 -7.91 8.02 -15.92
CA PRO A 157 -6.75 7.54 -15.19
C PRO A 157 -5.80 8.68 -14.83
N TRP A 158 -4.99 8.45 -13.80
CA TRP A 158 -3.91 9.37 -13.42
C TRP A 158 -2.59 8.89 -14.00
N CYS A 159 -2.10 9.55 -15.04
CA CYS A 159 -0.89 9.15 -15.75
C CYS A 159 0.35 9.97 -15.33
N PHE A 160 1.50 9.31 -15.36
CA PHE A 160 2.78 9.87 -14.94
C PHE A 160 3.88 9.41 -15.89
N THR A 161 4.86 10.28 -16.13
CA THR A 161 6.09 9.94 -16.83
C THR A 161 6.95 9.02 -15.97
N MET A 162 7.61 8.06 -16.60
CA MET A 162 8.62 7.24 -15.94
C MET A 162 10.00 7.89 -16.07
N ASP A 163 10.90 7.58 -15.14
CA ASP A 163 12.25 8.13 -15.11
C ASP A 163 13.20 7.23 -15.93
N ASP A 164 14.15 7.80 -16.67
CA ASP A 164 15.20 7.04 -17.38
C ASP A 164 16.34 6.55 -16.45
N LYS A 165 16.28 6.93 -15.16
CA LYS A 165 17.31 6.64 -14.17
C LYS A 165 16.73 6.33 -12.79
N PRO A 166 17.46 5.57 -11.96
CA PRO A 166 17.06 5.25 -10.59
C PRO A 166 16.80 6.47 -9.70
#